data_AF-A0A7C4QRZ8-F1
#
_entry.id   AF-A0A7C4QRZ8-F1
#
_cell.length_a   1.000
_cell.length_b   1.000
_cell.length_c   1.000
_cell.angle_alpha   90.00
_cell.angle_beta   90.00
_cell.angle_gamma   90.00
#
_symmetry.space_group_name_H-M   'P 1'
#
loop_
_entity.id
_entity.type
_entity.pdbx_description
1 polymer ?
#
loop_
_entity_poly.entity_id
_entity_poly.type
_entity_poly.pdbx_seq_one_letter_code
_entity_poly.pdbx_strand_id
1 'polypeptide(L)'
;MKHKATLTAALLAAGLHAADPAGNSVVVVYNRQIPDSKAVAEHYARQRQVPDSQVLGFDLPKEETMTRAEFRWQLRQPLLQALQAQKLWTFAGDEKNPAQLPIAATARYAVLCYGVPLKIKSDGSLKEKGTENWRPEFQRNEAAVDSELACLPASLTNCPVTGPWVNPYYGATNAALLHPTNGVWLVARLDGPTPEIAKGLVDKALEAETNGLWGRAYFDIRSITNEGHVLGDQWISNAARICWRLGLETEMETNATTFPAGFPLSQIAVYAGWYDAEVSGPFTRPAVEFMPGAFAYHLHSFSAASLRNPNRHWAGPLLAKGATITMGCVEEPYLGLTPNVAVFVERLLRFGDSFGEAACLAQPALSWQTTVVGDPLYRPAGKSPQERHAELEKRQSPLLEWSHHKVVNLNLATGLSPDELIAYLEKEPVTRKSAVLTEKLADLYWARKKYTDGLDTYETALKRGPSAAQRMRLLMRINDCLAALGRTQRQYELMQKVAAEYPDHPNLRQFRQNLAILAEKLGKAEEAAQYRKLAEPPPPEPKK
;
A
#
# COMPACT_ATOMS: atom_id res chain seq x y z
N MET A 1 7.62 -47.20 4.83
CA MET A 1 8.39 -45.99 4.42
C MET A 1 7.39 -44.95 3.96
N LYS A 2 7.35 -43.79 4.62
CA LYS A 2 6.28 -42.78 4.48
C LYS A 2 6.45 -41.99 3.18
N HIS A 3 5.49 -42.08 2.27
CA HIS A 3 5.39 -41.17 1.14
C HIS A 3 5.00 -39.77 1.64
N LYS A 4 5.99 -38.90 1.87
CA LYS A 4 5.77 -37.45 1.81
C LYS A 4 5.49 -37.12 0.35
N ALA A 5 4.21 -36.96 0.00
CA ALA A 5 3.83 -36.35 -1.26
C ALA A 5 4.19 -34.86 -1.16
N THR A 6 5.40 -34.52 -1.58
CA THR A 6 5.87 -33.13 -1.63
C THR A 6 5.20 -32.47 -2.84
N LEU A 7 4.06 -31.81 -2.61
CA LEU A 7 3.41 -30.99 -3.63
C LEU A 7 4.35 -29.82 -3.94
N THR A 8 5.22 -30.00 -4.93
CA THR A 8 6.25 -29.04 -5.30
C THR A 8 5.68 -28.20 -6.42
N ALA A 9 5.25 -26.97 -6.12
CA ALA A 9 4.84 -26.03 -7.15
C ALA A 9 6.05 -25.74 -8.06
N ALA A 10 5.92 -26.02 -9.36
CA ALA A 10 6.89 -25.61 -10.36
C ALA A 10 6.79 -24.08 -10.53
N LEU A 11 7.69 -23.35 -9.89
CA LEU A 11 7.79 -21.90 -10.00
C LEU A 11 9.00 -21.55 -10.88
N LEU A 12 8.74 -20.82 -11.95
CA LEU A 12 9.77 -20.20 -12.77
C LEU A 12 10.61 -19.26 -11.89
N ALA A 13 11.89 -19.59 -11.72
CA ALA A 13 12.86 -18.74 -11.07
C ALA A 13 13.09 -17.49 -11.93
N ALA A 14 12.52 -16.36 -11.54
CA ALA A 14 13.00 -15.06 -11.99
C ALA A 14 14.26 -14.73 -11.19
N GLY A 15 15.31 -14.31 -11.89
CA GLY A 15 16.69 -14.29 -11.39
C GLY A 15 16.91 -13.52 -10.09
N LEU A 16 17.83 -14.05 -9.28
CA LEU A 16 18.39 -13.38 -8.11
C LEU A 16 19.08 -12.07 -8.54
N HIS A 17 18.54 -10.93 -8.11
CA HIS A 17 19.38 -9.76 -7.86
C HIS A 17 19.88 -9.90 -6.43
N ALA A 18 21.16 -10.25 -6.28
CA ALA A 18 21.84 -10.21 -5.00
C ALA A 18 21.67 -8.82 -4.38
N ALA A 19 21.29 -8.78 -3.10
CA ALA A 19 21.19 -7.55 -2.32
C ALA A 19 22.58 -6.89 -2.25
N ASP A 20 22.78 -5.88 -3.10
CA ASP A 20 23.90 -4.94 -3.02
C ASP A 20 23.90 -4.28 -1.62
N PRO A 21 25.05 -3.85 -1.05
CA PRO A 21 25.08 -3.13 0.23
C PRO A 21 24.37 -1.77 0.06
N ALA A 22 23.06 -1.80 0.24
CA ALA A 22 22.15 -0.86 -0.39
C ALA A 22 22.31 0.58 0.12
N GLY A 23 22.77 0.78 1.36
CA GLY A 23 22.97 2.09 1.97
C GLY A 23 23.96 3.00 1.25
N ASN A 24 25.01 2.44 0.63
CA ASN A 24 26.02 3.22 -0.10
C ASN A 24 25.44 3.95 -1.32
N SER A 25 24.32 3.46 -1.85
CA SER A 25 23.64 4.08 -3.00
C SER A 25 22.61 5.14 -2.61
N VAL A 26 22.49 5.46 -1.31
CA VAL A 26 21.42 6.33 -0.79
C VAL A 26 21.98 7.63 -0.22
N VAL A 27 21.40 8.75 -0.61
CA VAL A 27 21.57 10.02 0.10
C VAL A 27 20.34 10.29 0.95
N VAL A 28 20.55 10.65 2.21
CA VAL A 28 19.50 11.00 3.17
C VAL A 28 19.49 12.50 3.36
N VAL A 29 18.32 13.11 3.22
CA VAL A 29 18.13 14.57 3.27
C VAL A 29 17.22 14.90 4.45
N TYR A 30 17.68 15.76 5.36
CA TYR A 30 16.89 16.20 6.51
C TYR A 30 16.84 17.72 6.64
N ASN A 31 15.79 18.23 7.30
CA ASN A 31 15.64 19.63 7.62
C ASN A 31 16.32 19.96 8.96
N ARG A 32 17.39 20.75 8.94
CA ARG A 32 18.15 21.16 10.14
C ARG A 32 17.31 21.97 11.13
N GLN A 33 16.24 22.62 10.67
CA GLN A 33 15.37 23.43 11.53
C GLN A 33 14.38 22.58 12.35
N ILE A 34 14.30 21.27 12.09
CA ILE A 34 13.40 20.33 12.76
C ILE A 34 14.24 19.19 13.36
N PRO A 35 14.48 19.17 14.69
CA PRO A 35 15.28 18.13 15.34
C PRO A 35 14.82 16.70 15.02
N ASP A 36 13.51 16.48 14.95
CA ASP A 36 12.93 15.19 14.62
C ASP A 36 13.26 14.72 13.19
N SER A 37 13.49 15.66 12.26
CA SER A 37 13.95 15.35 10.90
C SER A 37 15.29 14.65 10.93
N LYS A 38 16.22 15.18 11.73
CA LYS A 38 17.55 14.59 11.93
C LYS A 38 17.44 13.23 12.61
N ALA A 39 16.57 13.10 13.61
CA ALA A 39 16.36 11.83 14.30
C ALA A 39 15.81 10.72 13.37
N VAL A 40 14.94 11.07 12.42
CA VAL A 40 14.47 10.14 11.37
C VAL A 40 15.61 9.77 10.42
N ALA A 41 16.42 10.73 9.99
CA ALA A 41 17.56 10.51 9.10
C ALA A 41 18.63 9.59 9.73
N GLU A 42 19.03 9.87 10.98
CA GLU A 42 19.99 9.05 11.73
C GLU A 42 19.44 7.63 11.98
N HIS A 43 18.13 7.50 12.22
CA HIS A 43 17.50 6.18 12.35
C HIS A 43 17.60 5.37 11.05
N TYR A 44 17.20 5.96 9.93
CA TYR A 44 17.26 5.29 8.63
C TYR A 44 18.70 4.95 8.23
N ALA A 45 19.62 5.89 8.39
CA ALA A 45 21.04 5.67 8.09
C ALA A 45 21.62 4.49 8.88
N ARG A 46 21.29 4.37 10.16
CA ARG A 46 21.69 3.22 10.98
C ARG A 46 21.08 1.90 10.48
N GLN A 47 19.78 1.90 10.17
CA GLN A 47 19.06 0.69 9.74
C GLN A 47 19.55 0.17 8.38
N ARG A 48 19.83 1.06 7.41
CA ARG A 48 20.29 0.73 6.06
C ARG A 48 21.80 0.84 5.87
N GLN A 49 22.55 1.15 6.94
CA GLN A 49 24.00 1.34 6.92
C GLN A 49 24.45 2.39 5.89
N VAL A 50 23.73 3.51 5.83
CA VAL A 50 24.09 4.65 4.97
C VAL A 50 25.33 5.34 5.56
N PRO A 51 26.37 5.64 4.77
CA PRO A 51 27.54 6.38 5.25
C PRO A 51 27.17 7.76 5.81
N ASP A 52 27.83 8.18 6.89
CA ASP A 52 27.59 9.50 7.52
C ASP A 52 27.78 10.67 6.54
N SER A 53 28.71 10.55 5.59
CA SER A 53 28.94 11.54 4.53
C SER A 53 27.76 11.71 3.57
N GLN A 54 26.82 10.76 3.57
CA GLN A 54 25.61 10.74 2.73
C GLN A 54 24.36 11.18 3.50
N VAL A 55 24.49 11.59 4.77
CA VAL A 55 23.41 12.16 5.59
C VAL A 55 23.53 13.69 5.59
N LEU A 56 22.73 14.34 4.76
CA LEU A 56 22.85 15.75 4.42
C LEU A 56 21.72 16.57 5.03
N GLY A 57 22.09 17.59 5.81
CA GLY A 57 21.13 18.53 6.40
C GLY A 57 21.06 19.84 5.61
N PHE A 58 19.86 20.39 5.45
CA PHE A 58 19.64 21.73 4.87
C PHE A 58 18.72 22.57 5.76
N ASP A 59 18.90 23.90 5.75
CA ASP A 59 17.98 24.81 6.42
C ASP A 59 16.79 25.06 5.49
N LEU A 60 15.66 24.39 5.77
CA LEU A 60 14.46 24.43 4.94
C LEU A 60 13.27 24.98 5.73
N PRO A 61 12.20 25.47 5.07
CA PRO A 61 10.96 25.85 5.75
C PRO A 61 10.42 24.72 6.62
N LYS A 62 9.82 25.07 7.76
CA LYS A 62 9.24 24.08 8.69
C LYS A 62 7.89 23.53 8.25
N GLU A 63 7.22 24.24 7.35
CA GLU A 63 5.92 23.85 6.80
C GLU A 63 6.06 22.78 5.70
N GLU A 64 4.97 22.09 5.37
CA GLU A 64 4.93 21.12 4.26
C GLU A 64 5.08 21.77 2.87
N THR A 65 5.17 23.10 2.79
CA THR A 65 5.19 23.83 1.52
C THR A 65 6.39 24.77 1.44
N MET A 66 7.01 24.85 0.27
CA MET A 66 8.08 25.79 -0.05
C MET A 66 7.83 26.52 -1.38
N THR A 67 8.45 27.67 -1.58
CA THR A 67 8.44 28.42 -2.84
C THR A 67 9.42 27.82 -3.85
N ARG A 68 9.26 28.12 -5.14
CA ARG A 68 10.22 27.76 -6.20
C ARG A 68 11.63 28.29 -5.92
N ALA A 69 11.74 29.51 -5.37
CA ALA A 69 13.02 30.10 -5.00
C ALA A 69 13.69 29.33 -3.84
N GLU A 70 12.95 29.01 -2.78
CA GLU A 70 13.45 28.18 -1.67
C GLU A 70 13.89 26.81 -2.17
N PHE A 71 13.09 26.16 -3.04
CA PHE A 71 13.44 24.88 -3.61
C PHE A 71 14.76 24.95 -4.39
N ARG A 72 14.92 25.96 -5.25
CA ARG A 72 16.12 26.15 -6.05
C ARG A 72 17.36 26.41 -5.19
N TRP A 73 17.27 27.36 -4.26
CA TRP A 73 18.43 27.93 -3.58
C TRP A 73 18.75 27.29 -2.23
N GLN A 74 17.76 26.72 -1.53
CA GLN A 74 17.97 26.09 -0.21
C GLN A 74 18.08 24.57 -0.29
N LEU A 75 17.47 23.94 -1.30
CA LEU A 75 17.48 22.48 -1.45
C LEU A 75 18.25 22.02 -2.68
N ARG A 76 17.75 22.31 -3.89
CA ARG A 76 18.25 21.72 -5.15
C ARG A 76 19.73 22.00 -5.41
N GLN A 77 20.13 23.27 -5.38
CA GLN A 77 21.53 23.63 -5.67
C GLN A 77 22.50 23.17 -4.57
N PRO A 78 22.23 23.40 -3.26
CA PRO A 78 23.08 22.86 -2.20
C PRO A 78 23.20 21.34 -2.24
N LEU A 79 22.11 20.63 -2.58
CA LEU A 79 22.13 19.17 -2.73
C LEU A 79 23.02 18.72 -3.87
N LEU A 80 22.92 19.36 -5.05
CA LEU A 80 23.80 19.06 -6.18
C LEU A 80 25.28 19.28 -5.81
N GLN A 81 25.60 20.39 -5.16
CA GLN A 81 26.96 20.69 -4.68
C GLN A 81 27.47 19.63 -3.70
N ALA A 82 26.62 19.18 -2.78
CA ALA A 82 26.98 18.12 -1.82
C ALA A 82 27.22 16.76 -2.52
N LEU A 83 26.39 16.41 -3.51
CA LEU A 83 26.58 15.19 -4.31
C LEU A 83 27.94 15.18 -5.02
N GLN A 84 28.39 16.33 -5.53
CA GLN A 84 29.70 16.48 -6.16
C GLN A 84 30.85 16.46 -5.15
N ALA A 85 30.72 17.23 -4.06
CA ALA A 85 31.75 17.32 -3.02
C ALA A 85 32.04 15.95 -2.39
N GLN A 86 31.02 15.11 -2.23
CA GLN A 86 31.14 13.75 -1.72
C GLN A 86 31.46 12.70 -2.79
N LYS A 87 31.69 13.11 -4.05
CA LYS A 87 31.93 12.24 -5.22
C LYS A 87 30.85 11.18 -5.43
N LEU A 88 29.63 11.48 -5.00
CA LEU A 88 28.49 10.62 -5.19
C LEU A 88 28.04 10.68 -6.64
N TRP A 89 28.07 11.87 -7.24
CA TRP A 89 27.92 12.06 -8.69
C TRP A 89 29.16 12.72 -9.26
N THR A 90 29.60 12.27 -10.43
CA THR A 90 30.75 12.81 -11.17
C THR A 90 30.28 13.33 -12.53
N PHE A 91 30.76 14.50 -12.92
CA PHE A 91 30.43 15.16 -14.18
C PHE A 91 31.67 15.30 -15.05
N ALA A 92 31.49 15.35 -16.36
CA ALA A 92 32.55 15.74 -17.27
C ALA A 92 32.60 17.28 -17.39
N GLY A 93 33.80 17.87 -17.45
CA GLY A 93 33.97 19.30 -17.71
C GLY A 93 33.82 20.20 -16.48
N ASP A 94 33.10 21.33 -16.62
CA ASP A 94 32.93 22.30 -15.52
C ASP A 94 31.99 21.75 -14.43
N GLU A 95 32.59 21.28 -13.34
CA GLU A 95 31.85 20.80 -12.18
C GLU A 95 31.06 21.90 -11.47
N LYS A 96 31.38 23.19 -11.63
CA LYS A 96 30.64 24.23 -10.91
C LYS A 96 29.24 24.45 -11.48
N ASN A 97 29.07 24.24 -12.78
CA ASN A 97 27.80 24.41 -13.48
C ASN A 97 27.60 23.30 -14.51
N PRO A 98 27.28 22.06 -14.08
CA PRO A 98 27.09 20.96 -15.01
C PRO A 98 25.89 21.24 -15.91
N ALA A 99 26.13 21.24 -17.22
CA ALA A 99 25.10 21.38 -18.27
C ALA A 99 24.85 20.04 -18.99
N GLN A 100 25.26 18.93 -18.37
CA GLN A 100 25.20 17.57 -18.90
C GLN A 100 24.82 16.61 -17.78
N LEU A 101 24.36 15.41 -18.15
CA LEU A 101 24.11 14.34 -17.19
C LEU A 101 25.41 13.92 -16.48
N PRO A 102 25.32 13.40 -15.23
CA PRO A 102 26.46 12.75 -14.60
C PRO A 102 27.02 11.64 -15.50
N ILE A 103 28.34 11.51 -15.57
CA ILE A 103 29.01 10.40 -16.26
C ILE A 103 29.14 9.16 -15.34
N ALA A 104 29.08 9.37 -14.03
CA ALA A 104 29.01 8.33 -13.02
C ALA A 104 28.19 8.82 -11.82
N ALA A 105 27.45 7.91 -11.19
CA ALA A 105 26.67 8.19 -9.99
C ALA A 105 26.58 6.94 -9.11
N THR A 106 27.00 7.03 -7.86
CA THR A 106 26.81 5.98 -6.85
C THR A 106 25.50 6.18 -6.08
N ALA A 107 25.15 7.43 -5.78
CA ALA A 107 23.89 7.79 -5.14
C ALA A 107 22.71 7.66 -6.12
N ARG A 108 22.15 6.45 -6.22
CA ARG A 108 20.99 6.11 -7.06
C ARG A 108 19.66 6.51 -6.42
N TYR A 109 19.62 6.61 -5.09
CA TYR A 109 18.42 6.90 -4.31
C TYR A 109 18.58 8.17 -3.46
N ALA A 110 17.47 8.90 -3.30
CA ALA A 110 17.34 9.97 -2.31
C ALA A 110 16.22 9.62 -1.32
N VAL A 111 16.47 9.83 -0.03
CA VAL A 111 15.48 9.67 1.04
C VAL A 111 15.29 11.01 1.71
N LEU A 112 14.12 11.63 1.52
CA LEU A 112 13.74 12.85 2.23
C LEU A 112 13.14 12.46 3.58
N CYS A 113 13.59 13.08 4.67
CA CYS A 113 13.08 12.77 6.00
C CYS A 113 11.99 13.73 6.45
N TYR A 114 11.19 13.29 7.43
CA TYR A 114 10.17 14.08 8.12
C TYR A 114 10.56 15.55 8.27
N GLY A 115 9.72 16.46 7.79
CA GLY A 115 9.98 17.91 7.89
C GLY A 115 10.76 18.52 6.71
N VAL A 116 11.21 17.73 5.74
CA VAL A 116 11.52 18.26 4.40
C VAL A 116 10.19 18.63 3.71
N PRO A 117 10.06 19.83 3.12
CA PRO A 117 8.82 20.26 2.48
C PRO A 117 8.26 19.22 1.50
N LEU A 118 6.94 19.08 1.48
CA LEU A 118 6.20 18.13 0.66
C LEU A 118 5.99 18.65 -0.77
N LYS A 119 5.64 19.94 -0.89
CA LYS A 119 5.24 20.53 -2.16
C LYS A 119 5.81 21.93 -2.41
N ILE A 120 5.95 22.24 -3.69
CA ILE A 120 6.45 23.51 -4.20
C ILE A 120 5.24 24.34 -4.68
N LYS A 121 5.13 25.59 -4.22
CA LYS A 121 4.06 26.51 -4.65
C LYS A 121 4.24 26.91 -6.11
N SER A 122 3.12 27.24 -6.74
CA SER A 122 3.12 27.91 -8.02
C SER A 122 3.81 29.29 -7.93
N ASP A 123 4.52 29.63 -8.99
CA ASP A 123 5.19 30.92 -9.18
C ASP A 123 4.72 31.54 -10.49
N GLY A 124 3.83 32.54 -10.40
CA GLY A 124 3.27 33.24 -11.56
C GLY A 124 4.27 34.12 -12.31
N SER A 125 5.47 34.35 -11.75
CA SER A 125 6.54 35.09 -12.43
C SER A 125 7.38 34.20 -13.34
N LEU A 126 7.33 32.88 -13.14
CA LEU A 126 8.08 31.91 -13.94
C LEU A 126 7.34 31.63 -15.25
N LYS A 127 7.97 32.02 -16.36
CA LYS A 127 7.48 31.76 -17.72
C LYS A 127 8.60 31.11 -18.53
N GLU A 128 8.40 29.85 -18.92
CA GLU A 128 9.33 29.14 -19.78
C GLU A 128 8.91 29.31 -21.25
N LYS A 129 9.88 29.52 -22.12
CA LYS A 129 9.62 29.72 -23.55
C LYS A 129 9.02 28.43 -24.15
N GLY A 130 7.93 28.56 -24.90
CA GLY A 130 7.26 27.46 -25.58
C GLY A 130 6.11 26.85 -24.78
N THR A 131 5.95 27.18 -23.50
CA THR A 131 4.83 26.68 -22.67
C THR A 131 3.54 27.46 -22.91
N GLU A 132 3.60 28.62 -23.56
CA GLU A 132 2.42 29.43 -23.91
C GLU A 132 1.43 28.71 -24.85
N ASN A 133 1.93 27.74 -25.63
CA ASN A 133 1.12 26.94 -26.56
C ASN A 133 0.58 25.65 -25.94
N TRP A 134 0.92 25.35 -24.68
CA TRP A 134 0.43 24.15 -24.00
C TRP A 134 -1.02 24.34 -23.58
N ARG A 135 -1.71 23.25 -23.28
CA ARG A 135 -3.08 23.36 -22.77
C ARG A 135 -3.08 24.14 -21.44
N PRO A 136 -4.06 25.02 -21.16
CA PRO A 136 -4.06 25.87 -19.98
C PRO A 136 -3.91 25.09 -18.66
N GLU A 137 -4.49 23.88 -18.58
CA GLU A 137 -4.34 22.97 -17.44
C GLU A 137 -2.89 22.59 -17.10
N PHE A 138 -1.99 22.63 -18.07
CA PHE A 138 -0.58 22.27 -17.92
C PHE A 138 0.36 23.48 -17.87
N GLN A 139 -0.16 24.70 -17.98
CA GLN A 139 0.62 25.94 -17.82
C GLN A 139 0.79 26.30 -16.33
N ARG A 140 1.27 25.33 -15.54
CA ARG A 140 1.39 25.41 -14.08
C ARG A 140 2.72 24.81 -13.63
N ASN A 141 3.23 25.27 -12.50
CA ASN A 141 4.57 24.92 -12.03
C ASN A 141 4.63 24.60 -10.53
N GLU A 142 3.51 24.34 -9.87
CA GLU A 142 3.50 23.62 -8.60
C GLU A 142 3.86 22.14 -8.83
N ALA A 143 4.54 21.52 -7.86
CA ALA A 143 4.94 20.11 -7.94
C ALA A 143 5.19 19.52 -6.54
N ALA A 144 5.18 18.19 -6.43
CA ALA A 144 5.76 17.51 -5.28
C ALA A 144 7.28 17.66 -5.29
N VAL A 145 7.87 17.92 -4.13
CA VAL A 145 9.35 18.06 -3.99
C VAL A 145 10.05 16.78 -4.44
N ASP A 146 9.49 15.62 -4.12
CA ASP A 146 10.01 14.31 -4.51
C ASP A 146 10.07 14.15 -6.04
N SER A 147 8.98 14.51 -6.72
CA SER A 147 8.85 14.39 -8.19
C SER A 147 9.78 15.36 -8.92
N GLU A 148 9.95 16.57 -8.38
CA GLU A 148 10.88 17.57 -8.91
C GLU A 148 12.35 17.14 -8.73
N LEU A 149 12.71 16.58 -7.57
CA LEU A 149 14.05 16.02 -7.33
C LEU A 149 14.32 14.78 -8.17
N ALA A 150 13.31 13.97 -8.50
CA ALA A 150 13.47 12.84 -9.41
C ALA A 150 13.96 13.28 -10.80
N CYS A 151 13.61 14.50 -11.21
CA CYS A 151 14.10 15.14 -12.44
C CYS A 151 15.41 15.92 -12.26
N LEU A 152 16.06 15.90 -11.09
CA LEU A 152 17.30 16.66 -10.87
C LEU A 152 18.35 16.42 -11.96
N PRO A 153 18.66 15.17 -12.38
CA PRO A 153 19.63 14.94 -13.44
C PRO A 153 19.15 15.50 -14.80
N ALA A 154 17.90 15.26 -15.20
CA ALA A 154 17.33 15.80 -16.43
C ALA A 154 17.25 17.33 -16.45
N SER A 155 17.11 17.97 -15.29
CA SER A 155 17.07 19.44 -15.16
C SER A 155 18.40 20.12 -15.50
N LEU A 156 19.51 19.37 -15.56
CA LEU A 156 20.83 19.88 -15.97
C LEU A 156 20.96 20.04 -17.48
N THR A 157 20.05 19.45 -18.26
CA THR A 157 20.05 19.56 -19.72
C THR A 157 18.89 20.42 -20.19
N ASN A 158 17.70 19.85 -20.38
CA ASN A 158 16.53 20.57 -20.87
C ASN A 158 15.22 19.91 -20.39
N CYS A 159 14.95 20.00 -19.09
CA CYS A 159 13.68 19.61 -18.48
C CYS A 159 12.95 20.86 -18.00
N PRO A 160 11.83 21.25 -18.63
CA PRO A 160 10.98 22.33 -18.13
C PRO A 160 10.47 22.03 -16.72
N VAL A 161 10.29 23.08 -15.93
CA VAL A 161 9.65 22.97 -14.60
C VAL A 161 8.14 23.23 -14.65
N THR A 162 7.67 23.81 -15.77
CA THR A 162 6.26 24.01 -16.06
C THR A 162 5.68 22.73 -16.66
N GLY A 163 4.54 22.31 -16.12
CA GLY A 163 3.77 21.15 -16.57
C GLY A 163 4.39 19.80 -16.20
N PRO A 164 3.70 18.71 -16.55
CA PRO A 164 4.21 17.37 -16.30
C PRO A 164 5.37 17.04 -17.26
N TRP A 165 6.46 16.50 -16.72
CA TRP A 165 7.51 15.92 -17.54
C TRP A 165 7.19 14.45 -17.83
N VAL A 166 7.11 14.06 -19.09
CA VAL A 166 6.83 12.67 -19.47
C VAL A 166 7.94 11.77 -18.94
N ASN A 167 7.59 10.76 -18.15
CA ASN A 167 8.56 9.81 -17.63
C ASN A 167 8.97 8.81 -18.74
N PRO A 168 10.22 8.85 -19.26
CA PRO A 168 10.65 7.93 -20.32
C PRO A 168 10.77 6.48 -19.84
N TYR A 169 10.72 6.24 -18.53
CA TYR A 169 10.83 4.91 -17.93
C TYR A 169 9.48 4.31 -17.51
N TYR A 170 8.37 5.02 -17.73
CA TYR A 170 7.06 4.49 -17.41
C TYR A 170 6.81 3.15 -18.11
N GLY A 171 6.54 2.10 -17.34
CA GLY A 171 6.33 0.74 -17.85
C GLY A 171 7.59 0.02 -18.37
N ALA A 172 8.80 0.58 -18.17
CA ALA A 172 10.03 -0.08 -18.57
C ALA A 172 10.26 -1.39 -17.80
N THR A 173 10.80 -2.40 -18.47
CA THR A 173 11.01 -3.73 -17.87
C THR A 173 12.37 -3.89 -17.19
N ASN A 174 13.35 -3.06 -17.57
CA ASN A 174 14.70 -3.08 -17.02
C ASN A 174 14.90 -1.95 -16.01
N ALA A 175 14.81 -2.28 -14.71
CA ALA A 175 14.99 -1.33 -13.62
C ALA A 175 16.43 -0.75 -13.54
N ALA A 176 17.44 -1.41 -14.14
CA ALA A 176 18.81 -0.89 -14.18
C ALA A 176 18.95 0.41 -15.00
N LEU A 177 17.96 0.73 -15.85
CA LEU A 177 17.90 2.01 -16.56
C LEU A 177 17.59 3.19 -15.63
N LEU A 178 17.02 2.93 -14.45
CA LEU A 178 16.70 3.94 -13.45
C LEU A 178 17.98 4.37 -12.74
N HIS A 179 18.66 5.36 -13.34
CA HIS A 179 19.97 5.82 -12.91
C HIS A 179 20.16 7.31 -13.20
N PRO A 180 20.87 8.07 -12.34
CA PRO A 180 21.12 9.49 -12.58
C PRO A 180 21.83 9.80 -13.90
N THR A 181 22.73 8.91 -14.34
CA THR A 181 23.40 9.02 -15.65
C THR A 181 22.43 8.93 -16.84
N ASN A 182 21.21 8.44 -16.60
CA ASN A 182 20.15 8.32 -17.59
C ASN A 182 19.04 9.37 -17.35
N GLY A 183 19.28 10.40 -16.54
CA GLY A 183 18.34 11.52 -16.40
C GLY A 183 17.30 11.38 -15.28
N VAL A 184 17.29 10.28 -14.51
CA VAL A 184 16.29 10.06 -13.44
C VAL A 184 16.96 9.73 -12.11
N TRP A 185 16.40 10.24 -11.02
CA TRP A 185 16.82 9.91 -9.67
C TRP A 185 15.66 9.28 -8.88
N LEU A 186 15.92 8.22 -8.12
CA LEU A 186 14.88 7.52 -7.37
C LEU A 186 14.67 8.20 -6.02
N VAL A 187 13.61 8.99 -5.92
CA VAL A 187 13.31 9.79 -4.72
C VAL A 187 12.09 9.24 -4.00
N ALA A 188 12.23 9.02 -2.70
CA ALA A 188 11.13 8.74 -1.79
C ALA A 188 11.33 9.49 -0.47
N ARG A 189 10.33 9.46 0.40
CA ARG A 189 10.40 10.08 1.72
C ARG A 189 10.00 9.17 2.86
N LEU A 190 10.69 9.32 4.00
CA LEU A 190 10.26 8.79 5.29
C LEU A 190 9.55 9.89 6.04
N ASP A 191 8.22 9.90 5.90
CA ASP A 191 7.39 10.98 6.40
C ASP A 191 5.99 10.45 6.79
N GLY A 192 5.20 11.25 7.49
CA GLY A 192 3.86 10.87 7.95
C GLY A 192 3.36 11.78 9.07
N PRO A 193 2.23 11.48 9.71
CA PRO A 193 1.65 12.39 10.70
C PRO A 193 2.59 12.72 11.88
N THR A 194 3.46 11.78 12.27
CA THR A 194 4.42 11.95 13.35
C THR A 194 5.81 11.40 12.95
N PRO A 195 6.90 11.85 13.61
CA PRO A 195 8.23 11.30 13.35
C PRO A 195 8.38 9.82 13.74
N GLU A 196 7.59 9.32 14.70
CA GLU A 196 7.54 7.90 15.05
C GLU A 196 6.99 7.06 13.89
N ILE A 197 5.93 7.54 13.23
CA ILE A 197 5.39 6.89 12.03
C ILE A 197 6.45 6.89 10.93
N ALA A 198 7.14 8.01 10.71
CA ALA A 198 8.20 8.12 9.72
C ALA A 198 9.36 7.14 9.97
N LYS A 199 9.84 6.99 11.21
CA LYS A 199 10.84 5.98 11.60
C LYS A 199 10.32 4.56 11.37
N GLY A 200 9.07 4.31 11.74
CA GLY A 200 8.45 3.00 11.62
C GLY A 200 8.30 2.50 10.19
N LEU A 201 8.39 3.35 9.15
CA LEU A 201 8.29 2.90 7.76
C LEU A 201 9.47 1.99 7.37
N VAL A 202 10.70 2.35 7.74
CA VAL A 202 11.88 1.50 7.50
C VAL A 202 11.85 0.25 8.37
N ASP A 203 11.40 0.37 9.62
CA ASP A 203 11.34 -0.78 10.54
C ASP A 203 10.36 -1.85 10.02
N LYS A 204 9.17 -1.44 9.56
CA LYS A 204 8.18 -2.34 8.95
C LYS A 204 8.66 -2.92 7.60
N ALA A 205 9.40 -2.14 6.81
CA ALA A 205 9.99 -2.63 5.56
C ALA A 205 11.01 -3.74 5.82
N LEU A 206 11.93 -3.53 6.77
CA LEU A 206 12.93 -4.53 7.18
C LEU A 206 12.28 -5.76 7.82
N GLU A 207 11.23 -5.57 8.60
CA GLU A 207 10.45 -6.68 9.15
C GLU A 207 9.88 -7.56 8.03
N ALA A 208 9.28 -6.97 7.01
CA ALA A 208 8.73 -7.69 5.86
C ALA A 208 9.81 -8.31 4.96
N GLU A 209 10.98 -7.68 4.79
CA GLU A 209 12.12 -8.30 4.08
C GLU A 209 12.64 -9.54 4.81
N THR A 210 12.68 -9.47 6.14
CA THR A 210 13.11 -10.56 7.01
C THR A 210 12.09 -11.70 7.04
N ASN A 211 10.81 -11.37 7.19
CA ASN A 211 9.76 -12.32 7.52
C ASN A 211 8.85 -12.69 6.34
N GLY A 212 8.85 -11.89 5.26
CA GLY A 212 7.93 -11.96 4.14
C GLY A 212 6.77 -10.96 4.26
N LEU A 213 6.25 -10.50 3.11
CA LEU A 213 4.99 -9.78 3.02
C LEU A 213 3.83 -10.80 2.98
N TRP A 214 2.97 -10.75 4.00
CA TRP A 214 1.84 -11.66 4.19
C TRP A 214 0.53 -10.89 4.32
N GLY A 215 -0.59 -11.61 4.17
CA GLY A 215 -1.92 -11.06 4.35
C GLY A 215 -2.78 -11.12 3.08
N ARG A 216 -3.79 -10.26 3.06
CA ARG A 216 -4.84 -10.17 2.05
C ARG A 216 -4.71 -8.90 1.23
N ALA A 217 -5.24 -8.93 0.01
CA ALA A 217 -5.26 -7.81 -0.91
C ALA A 217 -6.70 -7.33 -1.11
N TYR A 218 -6.95 -6.05 -0.84
CA TYR A 218 -8.27 -5.44 -0.89
C TYR A 218 -8.30 -4.34 -1.95
N PHE A 219 -9.27 -4.42 -2.86
CA PHE A 219 -9.40 -3.49 -3.97
C PHE A 219 -10.82 -2.91 -4.00
N ASP A 220 -10.91 -1.59 -4.15
CA ASP A 220 -12.17 -0.85 -4.16
C ASP A 220 -12.29 -0.12 -5.50
N ILE A 221 -13.13 -0.64 -6.39
CA ILE A 221 -13.37 -0.08 -7.73
C ILE A 221 -14.78 0.49 -7.82
N ARG A 222 -14.99 1.47 -8.70
CA ARG A 222 -16.28 2.16 -8.82
C ARG A 222 -17.23 1.55 -9.86
N SER A 223 -16.76 0.56 -10.62
CA SER A 223 -17.43 -0.01 -11.80
C SER A 223 -17.88 1.05 -12.81
N ILE A 224 -17.00 2.02 -13.09
CA ILE A 224 -17.26 3.11 -14.02
C ILE A 224 -17.20 2.58 -15.45
N THR A 225 -18.27 2.85 -16.20
CA THR A 225 -18.39 2.50 -17.62
C THR A 225 -18.15 3.68 -18.56
N ASN A 226 -18.00 4.90 -18.02
CA ASN A 226 -17.87 6.15 -18.79
C ASN A 226 -16.39 6.42 -19.15
N GLU A 227 -16.11 6.69 -20.43
CA GLU A 227 -14.76 6.72 -21.03
C GLU A 227 -13.71 7.54 -20.24
N GLY A 228 -14.08 8.71 -19.71
CA GLY A 228 -13.12 9.64 -19.09
C GLY A 228 -12.48 9.14 -17.79
N HIS A 229 -13.06 8.14 -17.13
CA HIS A 229 -12.56 7.64 -15.85
C HIS A 229 -12.21 6.15 -15.87
N VAL A 230 -12.70 5.33 -16.81
CA VAL A 230 -12.49 3.86 -16.87
C VAL A 230 -11.03 3.43 -16.59
N LEU A 231 -10.05 4.25 -16.99
CA LEU A 231 -8.63 4.01 -16.76
C LEU A 231 -8.27 3.70 -15.29
N GLY A 232 -8.85 4.42 -14.32
CA GLY A 232 -8.58 4.18 -12.89
C GLY A 232 -9.04 2.79 -12.43
N ASP A 233 -10.23 2.37 -12.87
CA ASP A 233 -10.84 1.09 -12.54
C ASP A 233 -10.04 -0.03 -13.20
N GLN A 234 -9.58 0.18 -14.43
CA GLN A 234 -8.71 -0.76 -15.13
C GLN A 234 -7.39 -0.97 -14.40
N TRP A 235 -6.75 0.10 -13.90
CA TRP A 235 -5.51 -0.02 -13.14
C TRP A 235 -5.72 -0.76 -11.82
N ILE A 236 -6.75 -0.42 -11.04
CA ILE A 236 -7.02 -1.08 -9.75
C ILE A 236 -7.46 -2.54 -9.95
N SER A 237 -8.35 -2.83 -10.90
CA SER A 237 -8.79 -4.21 -11.19
C SER A 237 -7.67 -5.10 -11.76
N ASN A 238 -6.76 -4.54 -12.56
CA ASN A 238 -5.60 -5.29 -13.03
C ASN A 238 -4.61 -5.57 -11.89
N ALA A 239 -4.40 -4.63 -10.96
CA ALA A 239 -3.61 -4.86 -9.76
C ALA A 239 -4.20 -5.99 -8.90
N ALA A 240 -5.54 -6.05 -8.76
CA ALA A 240 -6.23 -7.15 -8.09
C ALA A 240 -5.95 -8.51 -8.75
N ARG A 241 -6.06 -8.59 -10.08
CA ARG A 241 -5.75 -9.82 -10.84
C ARG A 241 -4.30 -10.25 -10.68
N ILE A 242 -3.37 -9.29 -10.65
CA ILE A 242 -1.94 -9.58 -10.41
C ILE A 242 -1.75 -10.17 -9.01
N CYS A 243 -2.31 -9.55 -7.97
CA CYS A 243 -2.22 -10.05 -6.59
C CYS A 243 -2.78 -11.48 -6.45
N TRP A 244 -3.94 -11.74 -7.04
CA TRP A 244 -4.54 -13.07 -7.05
C TRP A 244 -3.63 -14.11 -7.73
N ARG A 245 -3.07 -13.80 -8.91
CA ARG A 245 -2.11 -14.68 -9.61
C ARG A 245 -0.82 -14.92 -8.83
N LEU A 246 -0.42 -13.95 -7.99
CA LEU A 246 0.76 -14.07 -7.13
C LEU A 246 0.44 -14.78 -5.79
N GLY A 247 -0.77 -15.28 -5.61
CA GLY A 247 -1.15 -16.11 -4.47
C GLY A 247 -1.66 -15.34 -3.25
N LEU A 248 -1.93 -14.04 -3.36
CA LEU A 248 -2.58 -13.29 -2.29
C LEU A 248 -4.08 -13.58 -2.27
N GLU A 249 -4.67 -13.74 -1.09
CA GLU A 249 -6.13 -13.76 -0.97
C GLU A 249 -6.64 -12.38 -1.38
N THR A 250 -7.50 -12.31 -2.40
CA THR A 250 -7.85 -11.04 -3.04
C THR A 250 -9.35 -10.83 -2.99
N GLU A 251 -9.77 -9.71 -2.40
CA GLU A 251 -11.15 -9.26 -2.34
C GLU A 251 -11.27 -7.95 -3.14
N MET A 252 -12.22 -7.90 -4.07
CA MET A 252 -12.49 -6.72 -4.88
C MET A 252 -13.96 -6.31 -4.70
N GLU A 253 -14.17 -5.12 -4.16
CA GLU A 253 -15.48 -4.46 -4.09
C GLU A 253 -15.72 -3.73 -5.41
N THR A 254 -16.90 -3.96 -5.98
CA THR A 254 -17.28 -3.46 -7.32
C THR A 254 -18.41 -2.45 -7.26
N ASN A 255 -18.94 -2.15 -6.08
CA ASN A 255 -19.96 -1.13 -5.91
C ASN A 255 -19.39 0.28 -6.12
N ALA A 256 -20.24 1.22 -6.56
CA ALA A 256 -19.80 2.60 -6.80
C ALA A 256 -19.35 3.35 -5.52
N THR A 257 -19.76 2.85 -4.35
CA THR A 257 -19.38 3.37 -3.03
C THR A 257 -18.18 2.61 -2.50
N THR A 258 -17.33 3.31 -1.74
CA THR A 258 -16.19 2.70 -1.07
C THR A 258 -16.61 1.62 -0.06
N PHE A 259 -15.66 0.78 0.36
CA PHE A 259 -15.86 -0.20 1.41
C PHE A 259 -16.60 0.43 2.61
N PRO A 260 -17.70 -0.17 3.09
CA PRO A 260 -18.43 0.40 4.21
C PRO A 260 -17.58 0.38 5.49
N ALA A 261 -17.80 1.32 6.41
CA ALA A 261 -17.00 1.46 7.63
C ALA A 261 -16.94 0.17 8.49
N GLY A 262 -18.01 -0.63 8.47
CA GLY A 262 -18.05 -1.92 9.17
C GLY A 262 -17.44 -3.10 8.41
N PHE A 263 -16.86 -2.91 7.22
CA PHE A 263 -16.25 -3.99 6.46
C PHE A 263 -15.01 -4.52 7.20
N PRO A 264 -14.91 -5.85 7.42
CA PRO A 264 -13.84 -6.44 8.23
C PRO A 264 -12.57 -6.68 7.41
N LEU A 265 -11.85 -5.60 7.07
CA LEU A 265 -10.49 -5.71 6.51
C LEU A 265 -9.55 -6.32 7.56
N SER A 266 -9.00 -7.50 7.29
CA SER A 266 -8.06 -8.16 8.20
C SER A 266 -6.75 -8.49 7.49
N GLN A 267 -5.64 -8.39 8.22
CA GLN A 267 -4.29 -8.66 7.72
C GLN A 267 -4.04 -8.05 6.33
N ILE A 268 -4.18 -6.73 6.18
CA ILE A 268 -4.04 -6.05 4.89
C ILE A 268 -2.57 -6.05 4.48
N ALA A 269 -2.25 -6.72 3.38
CA ALA A 269 -0.95 -6.67 2.70
C ALA A 269 -0.95 -5.63 1.58
N VAL A 270 -2.07 -5.51 0.88
CA VAL A 270 -2.26 -4.59 -0.25
C VAL A 270 -3.64 -3.97 -0.15
N TYR A 271 -3.71 -2.64 -0.28
CA TYR A 271 -4.95 -1.90 -0.48
C TYR A 271 -4.82 -0.95 -1.66
N ALA A 272 -5.80 -0.93 -2.56
CA ALA A 272 -5.96 0.13 -3.54
C ALA A 272 -7.45 0.47 -3.73
N GLY A 273 -7.82 1.73 -3.55
CA GLY A 273 -9.21 2.20 -3.74
C GLY A 273 -9.32 3.49 -4.55
N TRP A 274 -10.55 3.99 -4.75
CA TRP A 274 -10.79 5.15 -5.62
C TRP A 274 -11.91 6.12 -5.18
N TYR A 275 -11.56 7.41 -5.26
CA TYR A 275 -12.33 8.65 -5.53
C TYR A 275 -12.90 9.41 -4.35
N ASP A 276 -13.01 8.81 -3.17
CA ASP A 276 -13.38 9.60 -2.01
C ASP A 276 -12.27 10.61 -1.72
N ALA A 277 -12.63 11.89 -1.53
CA ALA A 277 -11.64 12.94 -1.33
C ALA A 277 -10.97 12.86 0.06
N GLU A 278 -11.74 12.37 1.03
CA GLU A 278 -11.35 12.20 2.42
C GLU A 278 -11.35 10.71 2.77
N VAL A 279 -10.46 10.33 3.69
CA VAL A 279 -10.41 8.97 4.22
C VAL A 279 -11.79 8.52 4.69
N SER A 280 -12.22 7.38 4.19
CA SER A 280 -13.56 6.84 4.42
C SER A 280 -13.51 5.34 4.74
N GLY A 281 -14.70 4.74 4.91
CA GLY A 281 -14.82 3.31 5.08
C GLY A 281 -14.08 2.78 6.32
N PRO A 282 -13.50 1.57 6.26
CA PRO A 282 -12.81 0.94 7.37
C PRO A 282 -11.63 1.76 7.91
N PHE A 283 -11.08 2.69 7.11
CA PHE A 283 -9.92 3.50 7.50
C PHE A 283 -10.27 4.64 8.47
N THR A 284 -11.56 4.92 8.67
CA THR A 284 -12.04 5.84 9.73
C THR A 284 -12.01 5.19 11.12
N ARG A 285 -11.87 3.86 11.20
CA ARG A 285 -11.86 3.13 12.47
C ARG A 285 -10.59 3.43 13.27
N PRO A 286 -10.64 3.37 14.62
CA PRO A 286 -9.46 3.61 15.45
C PRO A 286 -8.26 2.74 15.07
N ALA A 287 -8.48 1.45 14.83
CA ALA A 287 -7.46 0.49 14.44
C ALA A 287 -7.82 -0.19 13.11
N VAL A 288 -6.79 -0.42 12.29
CA VAL A 288 -6.83 -1.19 11.04
C VAL A 288 -5.66 -2.16 11.05
N GLU A 289 -5.89 -3.40 10.63
CA GLU A 289 -4.90 -4.46 10.70
C GLU A 289 -4.01 -4.49 9.44
N PHE A 290 -3.18 -3.46 9.24
CA PHE A 290 -2.13 -3.52 8.23
C PHE A 290 -0.99 -4.45 8.66
N MET A 291 -0.54 -5.29 7.73
CA MET A 291 0.61 -6.16 7.96
C MET A 291 1.92 -5.38 7.77
N PRO A 292 3.02 -5.76 8.46
CA PRO A 292 4.34 -5.23 8.16
C PRO A 292 4.66 -5.38 6.67
N GLY A 293 5.16 -4.30 6.07
CA GLY A 293 5.43 -4.26 4.63
C GLY A 293 4.25 -3.90 3.74
N ALA A 294 3.06 -3.68 4.31
CA ALA A 294 1.85 -3.45 3.52
C ALA A 294 1.91 -2.18 2.65
N PHE A 295 1.37 -2.29 1.45
CA PHE A 295 1.12 -1.18 0.54
C PHE A 295 -0.33 -0.74 0.62
N ALA A 296 -0.55 0.58 0.67
CA ALA A 296 -1.88 1.16 0.64
C ALA A 296 -1.91 2.38 -0.28
N TYR A 297 -2.91 2.47 -1.16
CA TYR A 297 -3.08 3.57 -2.09
C TYR A 297 -4.56 3.91 -2.25
N HIS A 298 -4.86 5.20 -2.41
CA HIS A 298 -6.20 5.61 -2.81
C HIS A 298 -6.08 6.64 -3.92
N LEU A 299 -6.67 6.32 -5.07
CA LEU A 299 -6.65 7.16 -6.25
C LEU A 299 -7.56 8.36 -5.98
N HIS A 300 -6.95 9.52 -5.74
CA HIS A 300 -7.64 10.80 -5.64
C HIS A 300 -6.62 11.93 -5.88
N SER A 301 -7.07 13.03 -6.48
CA SER A 301 -6.21 14.14 -6.88
C SER A 301 -5.42 14.78 -5.74
N PHE A 302 -5.99 14.79 -4.54
CA PHE A 302 -5.40 15.42 -3.36
C PHE A 302 -5.08 14.40 -2.27
N SER A 303 -4.87 13.13 -2.64
CA SER A 303 -4.68 12.02 -1.70
C SER A 303 -3.50 12.24 -0.74
N ALA A 304 -2.51 13.04 -1.12
CA ALA A 304 -1.37 13.44 -0.29
C ALA A 304 -1.20 14.96 -0.21
N ALA A 305 -2.30 15.74 -0.24
CA ALA A 305 -2.21 17.20 -0.09
C ALA A 305 -1.58 17.65 1.24
N SER A 306 -1.62 16.78 2.26
CA SER A 306 -0.85 16.84 3.50
C SER A 306 -0.53 15.42 3.97
N LEU A 307 0.65 15.22 4.55
CA LEU A 307 1.02 14.00 5.27
C LEU A 307 0.93 14.18 6.79
N ARG A 308 0.78 15.42 7.28
CA ARG A 308 0.71 15.75 8.72
C ARG A 308 -0.64 15.42 9.34
N ASN A 309 -1.71 15.37 8.55
CA ASN A 309 -3.05 15.12 9.08
C ASN A 309 -3.40 13.62 9.09
N PRO A 310 -3.68 12.99 10.25
CA PRO A 310 -4.01 11.56 10.32
C PRO A 310 -5.48 11.25 9.97
N ASN A 311 -6.31 12.26 9.69
CA ASN A 311 -7.76 12.12 9.50
C ASN A 311 -8.30 12.81 8.22
N ARG A 312 -7.44 13.41 7.40
CA ARG A 312 -7.82 14.12 6.16
C ARG A 312 -7.03 13.58 4.99
N HIS A 313 -7.62 13.59 3.79
CA HIS A 313 -7.06 12.99 2.58
C HIS A 313 -6.82 11.48 2.77
N TRP A 314 -5.74 10.90 2.24
CA TRP A 314 -5.52 9.45 2.26
C TRP A 314 -4.12 9.02 2.72
N ALA A 315 -3.05 9.58 2.17
CA ALA A 315 -1.69 9.11 2.45
C ALA A 315 -1.33 9.22 3.94
N GLY A 316 -1.56 10.39 4.57
CA GLY A 316 -1.38 10.60 6.02
C GLY A 316 -2.20 9.62 6.88
N PRO A 317 -3.52 9.50 6.70
CA PRO A 317 -4.35 8.52 7.39
C PRO A 317 -3.91 7.07 7.20
N LEU A 318 -3.59 6.63 5.97
CA LEU A 318 -3.14 5.27 5.69
C LEU A 318 -1.85 4.94 6.46
N LEU A 319 -0.91 5.88 6.52
CA LEU A 319 0.32 5.75 7.31
C LEU A 319 0.01 5.69 8.82
N ALA A 320 -0.88 6.55 9.32
CA ALA A 320 -1.34 6.53 10.72
C ALA A 320 -1.99 5.20 11.11
N LYS A 321 -2.66 4.54 10.16
CA LYS A 321 -3.30 3.24 10.35
C LYS A 321 -2.35 2.06 10.24
N GLY A 322 -1.11 2.27 9.79
CA GLY A 322 -0.06 1.25 9.82
C GLY A 322 0.49 0.86 8.44
N ALA A 323 0.04 1.45 7.34
CA ALA A 323 0.64 1.21 6.02
C ALA A 323 2.16 1.45 6.06
N THR A 324 2.92 0.60 5.37
CA THR A 324 4.39 0.69 5.34
C THR A 324 4.87 1.57 4.21
N ILE A 325 4.21 1.47 3.06
CA ILE A 325 4.49 2.26 1.87
C ILE A 325 3.19 2.78 1.25
N THR A 326 3.23 4.00 0.71
CA THR A 326 2.11 4.62 -0.01
C THR A 326 2.61 5.60 -1.08
N MET A 327 1.72 5.97 -1.99
CA MET A 327 1.93 7.06 -2.95
C MET A 327 0.70 7.96 -2.90
N GLY A 328 0.83 9.21 -3.33
CA GLY A 328 -0.31 10.10 -3.46
C GLY A 328 0.02 11.40 -4.14
N CYS A 329 -1.01 12.19 -4.43
CA CYS A 329 -0.87 13.45 -5.16
C CYS A 329 -1.03 14.64 -4.22
N VAL A 330 -0.07 15.57 -4.27
CA VAL A 330 -0.01 16.75 -3.39
C VAL A 330 -0.90 17.90 -3.87
N GLU A 331 -1.23 17.89 -5.17
CA GLU A 331 -2.12 18.80 -5.90
C GLU A 331 -2.75 18.03 -7.09
N GLU A 332 -3.66 18.67 -7.83
CA GLU A 332 -4.38 18.06 -8.97
C GLU A 332 -3.44 17.46 -10.04
N PRO A 333 -3.43 16.12 -10.22
CA PRO A 333 -2.56 15.44 -11.16
C PRO A 333 -3.20 15.24 -12.54
N TYR A 334 -4.53 15.24 -12.66
CA TYR A 334 -5.27 14.54 -13.71
C TYR A 334 -5.09 13.01 -13.66
N LEU A 335 -6.19 12.27 -13.85
CA LEU A 335 -6.22 10.80 -13.71
C LEU A 335 -5.09 10.10 -14.48
N GLY A 336 -4.87 10.48 -15.74
CA GLY A 336 -3.87 9.87 -16.62
C GLY A 336 -2.41 10.10 -16.21
N LEU A 337 -2.16 10.98 -15.24
CA LEU A 337 -0.81 11.26 -14.70
C LEU A 337 -0.67 10.82 -13.24
N THR A 338 -1.67 10.11 -12.70
CA THR A 338 -1.55 9.41 -11.41
C THR A 338 -0.76 8.11 -11.56
N PRO A 339 -0.21 7.55 -10.46
CA PRO A 339 0.48 6.26 -10.50
C PRO A 339 -0.42 5.12 -11.03
N ASN A 340 0.09 4.38 -12.02
CA ASN A 340 -0.53 3.15 -12.48
C ASN A 340 -0.26 2.01 -11.48
N VAL A 341 -1.24 1.77 -10.61
CA VAL A 341 -1.12 0.77 -9.53
C VAL A 341 -0.94 -0.67 -10.03
N ALA A 342 -1.38 -1.00 -11.25
CA ALA A 342 -1.13 -2.32 -11.83
C ALA A 342 0.36 -2.52 -12.15
N VAL A 343 0.98 -1.53 -12.80
CA VAL A 343 2.42 -1.54 -13.08
C VAL A 343 3.20 -1.59 -11.77
N PHE A 344 2.82 -0.76 -10.79
CA PHE A 344 3.46 -0.76 -9.48
C PHE A 344 3.47 -2.14 -8.81
N VAL A 345 2.30 -2.77 -8.68
CA VAL A 345 2.16 -4.08 -8.02
C VAL A 345 2.94 -5.15 -8.78
N GLU A 346 2.94 -5.11 -10.12
CA GLU A 346 3.71 -6.06 -10.93
C GLU A 346 5.22 -5.92 -10.71
N ARG A 347 5.74 -4.69 -10.77
CA ARG A 347 7.17 -4.40 -10.55
C ARG A 347 7.61 -4.81 -9.13
N LEU A 348 6.85 -4.43 -8.12
CA LEU A 348 7.17 -4.71 -6.71
C LEU A 348 7.08 -6.20 -6.35
N LEU A 349 5.98 -6.88 -6.73
CA LEU A 349 5.68 -8.22 -6.22
C LEU A 349 6.04 -9.36 -7.18
N ARG A 350 6.04 -9.14 -8.50
CA ARG A 350 6.43 -10.16 -9.47
C ARG A 350 7.91 -10.06 -9.85
N PHE A 351 8.38 -8.85 -10.17
CA PHE A 351 9.75 -8.65 -10.63
C PHE A 351 10.74 -8.41 -9.49
N GLY A 352 10.26 -8.13 -8.28
CA GLY A 352 11.12 -7.97 -7.11
C GLY A 352 11.92 -6.67 -7.09
N ASP A 353 11.49 -5.68 -7.88
CA ASP A 353 12.04 -4.33 -7.82
C ASP A 353 11.86 -3.74 -6.42
N SER A 354 12.72 -2.80 -6.04
CA SER A 354 12.47 -2.01 -4.83
C SER A 354 11.26 -1.11 -4.96
N PHE A 355 10.76 -0.66 -3.81
CA PHE A 355 9.69 0.32 -3.75
C PHE A 355 9.99 1.58 -4.59
N GLY A 356 11.21 2.14 -4.51
CA GLY A 356 11.58 3.31 -5.30
C GLY A 356 11.59 3.04 -6.81
N GLU A 357 12.12 1.90 -7.23
CA GLU A 357 12.13 1.48 -8.64
C GLU A 357 10.70 1.26 -9.15
N ALA A 358 9.89 0.47 -8.44
CA ALA A 358 8.50 0.20 -8.80
C ALA A 358 7.64 1.47 -8.84
N ALA A 359 7.83 2.39 -7.88
CA ALA A 359 7.12 3.66 -7.85
C ALA A 359 7.48 4.57 -9.04
N CYS A 360 8.76 4.63 -9.43
CA CYS A 360 9.19 5.39 -10.60
C CYS A 360 8.61 4.81 -11.89
N LEU A 361 8.69 3.48 -12.08
CA LEU A 361 8.17 2.80 -13.28
C LEU A 361 6.65 2.90 -13.42
N ALA A 362 5.93 3.10 -12.32
CA ALA A 362 4.48 3.23 -12.31
C ALA A 362 3.98 4.66 -12.60
N GLN A 363 4.85 5.67 -12.62
CA GLN A 363 4.45 7.07 -12.81
C GLN A 363 4.54 7.48 -14.28
N PRO A 364 3.43 7.90 -14.92
CA PRO A 364 3.45 8.40 -16.30
C PRO A 364 4.19 9.75 -16.45
N ALA A 365 4.26 10.54 -15.37
CA ALA A 365 4.90 11.84 -15.35
C ALA A 365 5.74 12.06 -14.08
N LEU A 366 6.82 12.83 -14.23
CA LEU A 366 7.68 13.38 -13.18
C LEU A 366 7.60 14.91 -13.21
N SER A 367 8.30 15.60 -12.30
CA SER A 367 8.17 17.05 -12.10
C SER A 367 6.69 17.48 -11.93
N TRP A 368 5.91 16.62 -11.27
CA TRP A 368 4.45 16.75 -11.16
C TRP A 368 4.00 16.45 -9.74
N GLN A 369 2.78 15.95 -9.55
CA GLN A 369 2.13 15.99 -8.24
C GLN A 369 2.34 14.77 -7.36
N THR A 370 3.03 13.72 -7.83
CA THR A 370 3.17 12.48 -7.07
C THR A 370 4.27 12.56 -6.02
N THR A 371 3.96 12.22 -4.77
CA THR A 371 4.92 11.91 -3.70
C THR A 371 4.95 10.39 -3.43
N VAL A 372 6.11 9.89 -3.02
CA VAL A 372 6.39 8.46 -2.78
C VAL A 372 6.86 8.32 -1.33
N VAL A 373 6.05 7.68 -0.47
CA VAL A 373 6.29 7.65 0.99
C VAL A 373 6.59 6.23 1.46
N GLY A 374 7.80 6.02 1.97
CA GLY A 374 8.33 4.71 2.35
C GLY A 374 9.83 4.60 2.13
N ASP A 375 10.41 3.50 2.61
CA ASP A 375 11.81 3.16 2.35
C ASP A 375 12.00 2.78 0.87
N PRO A 376 12.77 3.55 0.07
CA PRO A 376 12.92 3.29 -1.35
C PRO A 376 13.67 2.01 -1.67
N LEU A 377 14.41 1.42 -0.70
CA LEU A 377 15.13 0.16 -0.87
C LEU A 377 14.28 -1.07 -0.58
N TYR A 378 13.07 -0.88 -0.04
CA TYR A 378 12.18 -1.95 0.39
C TYR A 378 11.88 -2.96 -0.74
N ARG A 379 12.20 -4.25 -0.52
CA ARG A 379 12.00 -5.36 -1.48
C ARG A 379 11.24 -6.55 -0.87
N PRO A 380 9.89 -6.54 -0.86
CA PRO A 380 9.09 -7.63 -0.29
C PRO A 380 9.26 -8.99 -0.99
N ALA A 381 9.60 -8.97 -2.28
CA ALA A 381 9.77 -10.14 -3.12
C ALA A 381 11.24 -10.47 -3.42
N GLY A 382 12.17 -10.05 -2.56
CA GLY A 382 13.61 -10.28 -2.75
C GLY A 382 14.09 -11.73 -2.55
N LYS A 383 13.24 -12.63 -2.03
CA LYS A 383 13.52 -14.08 -1.94
C LYS A 383 12.42 -14.88 -2.61
N SER A 384 12.77 -16.05 -3.15
CA SER A 384 11.78 -16.95 -3.73
C SER A 384 10.80 -17.47 -2.67
N PRO A 385 9.55 -17.82 -3.05
CA PRO A 385 8.59 -18.43 -2.12
C PRO A 385 9.12 -19.68 -1.43
N GLN A 386 9.94 -20.49 -2.12
CA GLN A 386 10.53 -21.72 -1.60
C GLN A 386 11.58 -21.44 -0.53
N GLU A 387 12.52 -20.53 -0.80
CA GLU A 387 13.53 -20.12 0.18
C GLU A 387 12.85 -19.54 1.42
N ARG A 388 11.84 -18.68 1.21
CA ARG A 388 11.04 -18.11 2.30
C ARG A 388 10.36 -19.20 3.13
N HIS A 389 9.72 -20.17 2.49
CA HIS A 389 9.06 -21.28 3.19
C HIS A 389 10.05 -22.09 4.04
N ALA A 390 11.20 -22.46 3.46
CA ALA A 390 12.24 -23.21 4.16
C ALA A 390 12.81 -22.44 5.37
N GLU A 391 13.00 -21.13 5.25
CA GLU A 391 13.43 -20.26 6.36
C GLU A 391 12.39 -20.24 7.50
N LEU A 392 11.11 -20.08 7.15
CA LEU A 392 10.01 -20.10 8.11
C LEU A 392 9.88 -21.45 8.82
N GLU A 393 10.03 -22.55 8.09
CA GLU A 393 9.96 -23.92 8.62
C GLU A 393 11.12 -24.18 9.59
N LYS A 394 12.34 -23.84 9.19
CA LYS A 394 13.55 -24.01 10.00
C LYS A 394 13.47 -23.30 11.35
N ARG A 395 12.85 -22.12 11.40
CA ARG A 395 12.69 -21.34 12.64
C ARG A 395 11.34 -21.56 13.34
N GLN A 396 10.53 -22.50 12.86
CA GLN A 396 9.18 -22.80 13.40
C GLN A 396 8.30 -21.55 13.53
N SER A 397 8.35 -20.68 12.52
CA SER A 397 7.66 -19.38 12.53
C SER A 397 6.14 -19.55 12.53
N PRO A 398 5.38 -18.75 13.31
CA PRO A 398 3.91 -18.72 13.21
C PRO A 398 3.42 -18.31 11.81
N LEU A 399 4.23 -17.55 11.07
CA LEU A 399 3.94 -17.13 9.68
C LEU A 399 3.93 -18.28 8.66
N LEU A 400 4.24 -19.52 9.06
CA LEU A 400 4.06 -20.69 8.21
C LEU A 400 2.61 -20.81 7.71
N GLU A 401 1.63 -20.38 8.49
CA GLU A 401 0.23 -20.38 8.06
C GLU A 401 0.02 -19.59 6.76
N TRP A 402 0.64 -18.43 6.63
CA TRP A 402 0.54 -17.59 5.43
C TRP A 402 1.34 -18.16 4.27
N SER A 403 2.45 -18.84 4.55
CA SER A 403 3.22 -19.55 3.53
C SER A 403 2.41 -20.69 2.91
N HIS A 404 1.80 -21.54 3.73
CA HIS A 404 0.88 -22.60 3.26
C HIS A 404 -0.35 -22.02 2.55
N HIS A 405 -0.90 -20.92 3.07
CA HIS A 405 -2.02 -20.23 2.42
C HIS A 405 -1.66 -19.78 1.01
N LYS A 406 -0.47 -19.20 0.83
CA LYS A 406 0.04 -18.78 -0.49
C LYS A 406 0.26 -19.96 -1.42
N VAL A 407 0.75 -21.11 -0.92
CA VAL A 407 0.87 -22.35 -1.71
C VAL A 407 -0.49 -22.80 -2.25
N VAL A 408 -1.54 -22.79 -1.42
CA VAL A 408 -2.90 -23.12 -1.86
C VAL A 408 -3.34 -22.18 -2.98
N ASN A 409 -3.19 -20.88 -2.80
CA ASN A 409 -3.64 -19.89 -3.79
C ASN A 409 -2.87 -19.93 -5.11
N LEU A 410 -1.56 -20.13 -5.07
CA LEU A 410 -0.76 -20.30 -6.28
C LEU A 410 -1.22 -21.52 -7.09
N ASN A 411 -1.48 -22.64 -6.42
CA ASN A 411 -1.95 -23.86 -7.09
C ASN A 411 -3.38 -23.72 -7.64
N LEU A 412 -4.28 -23.02 -6.93
CA LEU A 412 -5.60 -22.65 -7.48
C LEU A 412 -5.46 -21.80 -8.74
N ALA A 413 -4.56 -20.81 -8.73
CA ALA A 413 -4.34 -19.93 -9.87
C ALA A 413 -3.78 -20.66 -11.10
N THR A 414 -3.06 -21.77 -10.90
CA THR A 414 -2.58 -22.65 -11.99
C THR A 414 -3.60 -23.72 -12.41
N GLY A 415 -4.78 -23.76 -11.78
CA GLY A 415 -5.87 -24.69 -12.12
C GLY A 415 -5.84 -26.05 -11.42
N LEU A 416 -5.05 -26.22 -10.35
CA LEU A 416 -5.09 -27.44 -9.54
C LEU A 416 -6.47 -27.58 -8.88
N SER A 417 -6.96 -28.81 -8.73
CA SER A 417 -8.32 -29.02 -8.24
C SER A 417 -8.45 -28.59 -6.76
N PRO A 418 -9.57 -27.98 -6.36
CA PRO A 418 -9.82 -27.67 -4.96
C PRO A 418 -9.81 -28.92 -4.05
N ASP A 419 -10.17 -30.11 -4.59
CA ASP A 419 -10.19 -31.36 -3.82
C ASP A 419 -8.78 -31.81 -3.40
N GLU A 420 -7.77 -31.62 -4.26
CA GLU A 420 -6.37 -31.89 -3.91
C GLU A 420 -5.86 -30.94 -2.82
N LEU A 421 -6.28 -29.67 -2.87
CA LEU A 421 -5.89 -28.64 -1.91
C LEU A 421 -6.60 -28.79 -0.56
N ILE A 422 -7.84 -29.28 -0.56
CA ILE A 422 -8.53 -29.73 0.65
C ILE A 422 -7.72 -30.85 1.31
N ALA A 423 -7.37 -31.90 0.54
CA ALA A 423 -6.61 -33.04 1.06
C ALA A 423 -5.22 -32.64 1.58
N TYR A 424 -4.61 -31.61 0.97
CA TYR A 424 -3.37 -31.01 1.46
C TYR A 424 -3.56 -30.34 2.82
N LEU A 425 -4.53 -29.43 2.94
CA LEU A 425 -4.78 -28.68 4.18
C LEU A 425 -5.21 -29.57 5.35
N GLU A 426 -6.00 -30.62 5.09
CA GLU A 426 -6.42 -31.60 6.11
C GLU A 426 -5.22 -32.36 6.71
N LYS A 427 -4.17 -32.60 5.92
CA LYS A 427 -2.96 -33.32 6.33
C LYS A 427 -1.90 -32.41 6.94
N GLU A 428 -1.90 -31.13 6.60
CA GLU A 428 -0.92 -30.15 7.06
C GLU A 428 -1.10 -29.85 8.56
N PRO A 429 -0.10 -30.18 9.43
CA PRO A 429 -0.21 -29.96 10.87
C PRO A 429 -0.48 -28.51 11.28
N VAL A 430 0.02 -27.52 10.53
CA VAL A 430 -0.18 -26.09 10.83
C VAL A 430 -1.67 -25.72 10.77
N THR A 431 -2.44 -26.32 9.86
CA THR A 431 -3.88 -26.05 9.69
C THR A 431 -4.66 -26.23 10.99
N ARG A 432 -4.32 -27.25 11.78
CA ARG A 432 -5.04 -27.60 13.03
C ARG A 432 -4.99 -26.51 14.10
N LYS A 433 -4.03 -25.58 14.00
CA LYS A 433 -3.82 -24.50 14.97
C LYS A 433 -4.03 -23.11 14.36
N SER A 434 -4.21 -23.00 13.04
CA SER A 434 -4.27 -21.74 12.33
C SER A 434 -5.71 -21.36 11.97
N ALA A 435 -6.17 -20.19 12.44
CA ALA A 435 -7.43 -19.63 11.98
C ALA A 435 -7.41 -19.30 10.48
N VAL A 436 -6.26 -18.81 9.97
CA VAL A 436 -6.06 -18.45 8.55
C VAL A 436 -6.24 -19.66 7.63
N LEU A 437 -5.56 -20.77 7.91
CA LEU A 437 -5.65 -21.97 7.08
C LEU A 437 -6.99 -22.69 7.25
N THR A 438 -7.55 -22.68 8.47
CA THR A 438 -8.87 -23.29 8.71
C THR A 438 -9.98 -22.50 7.98
N GLU A 439 -9.91 -21.17 7.97
CA GLU A 439 -10.80 -20.32 7.15
C GLU A 439 -10.67 -20.67 5.66
N LYS A 440 -9.44 -20.80 5.16
CA LYS A 440 -9.21 -21.18 3.76
C LYS A 440 -9.77 -22.57 3.42
N LEU A 441 -9.63 -23.54 4.32
CA LEU A 441 -10.20 -24.87 4.15
C LEU A 441 -11.74 -24.81 4.09
N ALA A 442 -12.37 -24.00 4.94
CA ALA A 442 -13.82 -23.76 4.89
C ALA A 442 -14.26 -23.14 3.57
N ASP A 443 -13.53 -22.14 3.06
CA ASP A 443 -13.77 -21.53 1.74
C ASP A 443 -13.75 -22.59 0.62
N LEU A 444 -12.77 -23.51 0.66
CA LEU A 444 -12.66 -24.60 -0.32
C LEU A 444 -13.82 -25.60 -0.22
N TYR A 445 -14.23 -26.00 1.00
CA TYR A 445 -15.42 -26.85 1.17
C TYR A 445 -16.67 -26.18 0.62
N TRP A 446 -16.85 -24.88 0.89
CA TRP A 446 -17.98 -24.11 0.39
C TRP A 446 -17.99 -24.04 -1.14
N ALA A 447 -16.83 -23.76 -1.76
CA ALA A 447 -16.67 -23.77 -3.22
C ALA A 447 -16.98 -25.15 -3.85
N ARG A 448 -16.79 -26.23 -3.11
CA ARG A 448 -17.15 -27.61 -3.50
C ARG A 448 -18.56 -28.01 -3.10
N LYS A 449 -19.40 -27.06 -2.68
CA LYS A 449 -20.79 -27.26 -2.25
C LYS A 449 -20.94 -28.19 -1.04
N LYS A 450 -19.87 -28.40 -0.27
CA LYS A 450 -19.87 -29.12 1.01
C LYS A 450 -20.23 -28.14 2.13
N TYR A 451 -21.48 -27.64 2.09
CA TYR A 451 -21.89 -26.49 2.89
C TYR A 451 -21.87 -26.73 4.41
N THR A 452 -22.24 -27.91 4.88
CA THR A 452 -22.15 -28.28 6.30
C THR A 452 -20.71 -28.35 6.78
N ASP A 453 -19.84 -29.00 6.01
CA ASP A 453 -18.41 -29.10 6.32
C ASP A 453 -17.77 -27.70 6.34
N GLY A 454 -18.15 -26.83 5.39
CA GLY A 454 -17.72 -25.43 5.36
C GLY A 454 -18.15 -24.66 6.61
N LEU A 455 -19.42 -24.73 7.00
CA LEU A 455 -19.93 -24.10 8.22
C LEU A 455 -19.19 -24.57 9.47
N ASP A 456 -19.08 -25.89 9.67
CA ASP A 456 -18.41 -26.48 10.83
C ASP A 456 -16.92 -26.10 10.88
N THR A 457 -16.29 -25.98 9.71
CA THR A 457 -14.90 -25.57 9.57
C THR A 457 -14.72 -24.08 9.88
N TYR A 458 -15.61 -23.19 9.44
CA TYR A 458 -15.58 -21.77 9.87
C TYR A 458 -15.77 -21.62 11.39
N GLU A 459 -16.70 -22.36 11.99
CA GLU A 459 -16.88 -22.37 13.44
C GLU A 459 -15.64 -22.90 14.17
N THR A 460 -14.92 -23.83 13.55
CA THR A 460 -13.63 -24.30 14.05
C THR A 460 -12.57 -23.20 13.94
N ALA A 461 -12.47 -22.49 12.82
CA ALA A 461 -11.54 -21.37 12.63
C ALA A 461 -11.72 -20.29 13.70
N LEU A 462 -12.98 -19.99 14.07
CA LEU A 462 -13.32 -19.02 15.12
C LEU A 462 -12.71 -19.38 16.49
N LYS A 463 -12.47 -20.67 16.75
CA LYS A 463 -11.87 -21.21 17.98
C LYS A 463 -10.34 -21.27 17.92
N ARG A 464 -9.70 -20.91 16.81
CA ARG A 464 -8.24 -20.98 16.60
C ARG A 464 -7.51 -19.65 16.79
N GLY A 465 -8.10 -18.73 17.55
CA GLY A 465 -7.49 -17.43 17.86
C GLY A 465 -7.32 -16.50 16.65
N PRO A 466 -8.38 -16.25 15.84
CA PRO A 466 -8.33 -15.25 14.79
C PRO A 466 -8.06 -13.85 15.36
N SER A 467 -7.50 -12.94 14.54
CA SER A 467 -7.44 -11.51 14.88
C SER A 467 -8.84 -10.93 15.08
N ALA A 468 -8.96 -9.75 15.70
CA ALA A 468 -10.25 -9.09 15.88
C ALA A 468 -11.00 -8.85 14.55
N ALA A 469 -10.30 -8.43 13.50
CA ALA A 469 -10.90 -8.22 12.19
C ALA A 469 -11.24 -9.54 11.48
N GLN A 470 -10.36 -10.55 11.55
CA GLN A 470 -10.66 -11.89 11.02
C GLN A 470 -11.84 -12.54 11.76
N ARG A 471 -11.94 -12.36 13.08
CA ARG A 471 -13.07 -12.83 13.89
C ARG A 471 -14.37 -12.24 13.38
N MET A 472 -14.43 -10.93 13.15
CA MET A 472 -15.62 -10.28 12.59
C MET A 472 -15.95 -10.85 11.21
N ARG A 473 -14.97 -11.03 10.32
CA ARG A 473 -15.21 -11.66 9.01
C ARG A 473 -15.77 -13.09 9.13
N LEU A 474 -15.17 -13.93 9.98
CA LEU A 474 -15.64 -15.29 10.24
C LEU A 474 -17.09 -15.30 10.76
N LEU A 475 -17.43 -14.40 11.69
CA LEU A 475 -18.80 -14.27 12.20
C LEU A 475 -19.79 -13.92 11.09
N MET A 476 -19.43 -13.01 10.19
CA MET A 476 -20.28 -12.66 9.03
C MET A 476 -20.39 -13.82 8.03
N ARG A 477 -19.29 -14.54 7.74
CA ARG A 477 -19.30 -15.75 6.89
C ARG A 477 -20.20 -16.84 7.49
N ILE A 478 -20.09 -17.11 8.79
CA ILE A 478 -20.94 -18.08 9.49
C ILE A 478 -22.42 -17.64 9.40
N ASN A 479 -22.72 -16.35 9.59
CA ASN A 479 -24.07 -15.82 9.42
C ASN A 479 -24.63 -16.11 8.01
N ASP A 480 -23.83 -15.85 6.96
CA ASP A 480 -24.24 -16.09 5.58
C ASP A 480 -24.43 -17.58 5.29
N CYS A 481 -23.57 -18.44 5.83
CA CYS A 481 -23.71 -19.89 5.74
C CYS A 481 -24.98 -20.40 6.43
N LEU A 482 -25.29 -19.89 7.63
CA LEU A 482 -26.51 -20.25 8.36
C LEU A 482 -27.76 -19.81 7.60
N ALA A 483 -27.73 -18.63 6.99
CA ALA A 483 -28.81 -18.14 6.14
C ALA A 483 -29.01 -19.06 4.91
N ALA A 484 -27.93 -19.41 4.20
CA ALA A 484 -27.98 -20.29 3.04
C ALA A 484 -28.48 -21.71 3.36
N LEU A 485 -28.20 -22.20 4.58
CA LEU A 485 -28.65 -23.50 5.07
C LEU A 485 -30.03 -23.47 5.76
N GLY A 486 -30.70 -22.31 5.79
CA GLY A 486 -32.01 -22.14 6.45
C GLY A 486 -31.98 -22.38 7.95
N ARG A 487 -30.83 -22.18 8.62
CA ARG A 487 -30.65 -22.39 10.07
C ARG A 487 -31.01 -21.12 10.86
N THR A 488 -32.24 -20.64 10.67
CA THR A 488 -32.72 -19.33 11.18
C THR A 488 -32.51 -19.15 12.69
N GLN A 489 -32.77 -20.17 13.50
CA GLN A 489 -32.60 -20.09 14.97
C GLN A 489 -31.14 -19.85 15.36
N ARG A 490 -30.19 -20.61 14.78
CA ARG A 490 -28.75 -20.42 15.01
C ARG A 490 -28.27 -19.07 14.49
N GLN A 491 -28.79 -18.64 13.33
CA GLN A 491 -28.46 -17.34 12.76
C GLN A 491 -28.88 -16.20 13.71
N TYR A 492 -30.08 -16.30 14.26
CA TYR A 492 -30.62 -15.35 15.24
C TYR A 492 -29.71 -15.26 16.48
N GLU A 493 -29.40 -16.40 17.10
CA GLU A 493 -28.52 -16.47 18.28
C GLU A 493 -27.13 -15.90 18.02
N LEU A 494 -26.54 -16.20 16.85
CA LEU A 494 -25.26 -15.64 16.44
C LEU A 494 -25.33 -14.12 16.34
N MET A 495 -26.34 -13.58 15.65
CA MET A 495 -26.48 -12.15 15.47
C MET A 495 -26.78 -11.40 16.78
N GLN A 496 -27.50 -12.03 17.72
CA GLN A 496 -27.71 -11.48 19.06
C GLN A 496 -26.38 -11.33 19.79
N LYS A 497 -25.55 -12.38 19.73
CA LYS A 497 -24.21 -12.37 20.31
C LYS A 497 -23.31 -11.33 19.66
N VAL A 498 -23.32 -11.20 18.33
CA VAL A 498 -22.55 -10.17 17.62
C VAL A 498 -22.98 -8.76 18.05
N ALA A 499 -24.28 -8.48 18.09
CA ALA A 499 -24.78 -7.16 18.50
C ALA A 499 -24.43 -6.82 19.95
N ALA A 500 -24.33 -7.82 20.83
CA ALA A 500 -23.92 -7.65 22.22
C ALA A 500 -22.40 -7.50 22.39
N GLU A 501 -21.60 -8.28 21.65
CA GLU A 501 -20.13 -8.24 21.73
C GLU A 501 -19.54 -6.98 21.07
N TYR A 502 -20.23 -6.37 20.10
CA TYR A 502 -19.73 -5.20 19.36
C TYR A 502 -20.73 -4.03 19.38
N PRO A 503 -20.96 -3.40 20.55
CA PRO A 503 -21.93 -2.31 20.71
C PRO A 503 -21.52 -1.02 19.99
N ASP A 504 -20.24 -0.86 19.64
CA ASP A 504 -19.72 0.32 18.91
C ASP A 504 -19.46 0.02 17.42
N HIS A 505 -19.92 -1.13 16.91
CA HIS A 505 -19.69 -1.50 15.52
C HIS A 505 -20.45 -0.54 14.57
N PRO A 506 -19.83 -0.04 13.48
CA PRO A 506 -20.51 0.85 12.52
C PRO A 506 -21.80 0.26 11.93
N ASN A 507 -21.85 -1.07 11.80
CA ASN A 507 -23.03 -1.78 11.27
C ASN A 507 -24.02 -2.25 12.35
N LEU A 508 -23.92 -1.81 13.61
CA LEU A 508 -24.81 -2.28 14.67
C LEU A 508 -26.29 -2.06 14.35
N ARG A 509 -26.62 -0.93 13.72
CA ARG A 509 -27.98 -0.65 13.24
C ARG A 509 -28.45 -1.72 12.25
N GLN A 510 -27.62 -2.07 11.28
CA GLN A 510 -27.91 -3.14 10.31
C GLN A 510 -28.06 -4.50 11.01
N PHE A 511 -27.22 -4.80 12.01
CA PHE A 511 -27.34 -6.03 12.80
C PHE A 511 -28.69 -6.11 13.51
N ARG A 512 -29.17 -5.00 14.09
CA ARG A 512 -30.49 -4.92 14.74
C ARG A 512 -31.64 -5.06 13.73
N GLN A 513 -31.53 -4.48 12.54
CA GLN A 513 -32.51 -4.69 11.47
C GLN A 513 -32.59 -6.15 11.05
N ASN A 514 -31.44 -6.81 10.88
CA ASN A 514 -31.38 -8.23 10.56
C ASN A 514 -31.99 -9.08 11.70
N LEU A 515 -31.72 -8.74 12.95
CA LEU A 515 -32.32 -9.40 14.13
C LEU A 515 -33.84 -9.28 14.17
N ALA A 516 -34.40 -8.11 13.84
CA ALA A 516 -35.85 -7.94 13.75
C ALA A 516 -36.46 -8.90 12.72
N ILE A 517 -35.89 -8.96 11.52
CA ILE A 517 -36.35 -9.87 10.44
C ILE A 517 -36.26 -11.34 10.88
N LEU A 518 -35.17 -11.73 11.54
CA LEU A 518 -34.99 -13.09 12.04
C LEU A 518 -35.97 -13.43 13.17
N ALA A 519 -36.21 -12.50 14.11
CA ALA A 519 -37.19 -12.68 15.17
C ALA A 519 -38.61 -12.87 14.62
N GLU A 520 -39.02 -12.10 13.60
CA GLU A 520 -40.31 -12.26 12.92
C GLU A 520 -40.47 -13.65 12.30
N LYS A 521 -39.43 -14.12 11.59
CA LYS A 521 -39.42 -15.47 10.99
C LYS A 521 -39.53 -16.58 12.03
N LEU A 522 -39.15 -16.31 13.28
CA LEU A 522 -39.22 -17.24 14.40
C LEU A 522 -40.50 -17.07 15.25
N GLY A 523 -41.42 -16.18 14.87
CA GLY A 523 -42.65 -15.92 15.63
C GLY A 523 -42.43 -15.10 16.91
N LYS A 524 -41.28 -14.44 17.06
CA LYS A 524 -40.89 -13.66 18.25
C LYS A 524 -41.26 -12.18 18.08
N ALA A 525 -42.56 -11.89 18.02
CA ALA A 525 -43.09 -10.56 17.69
C ALA A 525 -42.59 -9.44 18.63
N GLU A 526 -42.47 -9.71 19.94
CA GLU A 526 -42.00 -8.73 20.92
C GLU A 526 -40.52 -8.38 20.73
N GLU A 527 -39.66 -9.40 20.58
CA GLU A 527 -38.23 -9.22 20.30
C GLU A 527 -38.02 -8.48 18.97
N ALA A 528 -38.81 -8.81 17.94
CA ALA A 528 -38.78 -8.11 16.67
C ALA A 528 -39.09 -6.62 16.82
N ALA A 529 -40.18 -6.28 17.52
CA ALA A 529 -40.56 -4.89 17.79
C ALA A 529 -39.46 -4.13 18.56
N GLN A 530 -38.83 -4.78 19.55
CA GLN A 530 -37.71 -4.20 20.29
C GLN A 530 -36.52 -3.89 19.37
N TYR A 531 -36.12 -4.82 18.51
CA TYR A 531 -34.99 -4.59 17.60
C TYR A 531 -35.27 -3.53 16.55
N ARG A 532 -36.51 -3.44 16.03
CA ARG A 532 -36.91 -2.34 15.12
C ARG A 532 -36.74 -0.99 15.80
N LYS A 533 -37.21 -0.84 17.05
CA LYS A 533 -37.04 0.38 17.85
C LYS A 533 -35.56 0.70 18.08
N LEU A 534 -34.74 -0.30 18.42
CA LEU A 534 -33.30 -0.11 18.61
C LEU A 534 -32.54 0.20 17.31
N ALA A 535 -33.15 -0.04 16.16
CA ALA A 535 -32.59 0.26 14.84
C ALA A 535 -33.10 1.60 14.26
N GLU A 536 -33.92 2.34 14.99
CA GLU A 536 -34.33 3.69 14.60
C GLU A 536 -33.11 4.62 14.51
N PRO A 537 -33.05 5.50 13.50
CA PRO A 537 -31.98 6.49 13.43
C PRO A 537 -32.10 7.43 14.64
N PRO A 538 -30.98 7.96 15.16
CA PRO A 538 -31.05 9.03 16.15
C PRO A 538 -31.84 10.21 15.58
N PRO A 539 -32.61 10.94 16.41
CA PRO A 539 -33.33 12.13 15.96
C PRO A 539 -32.32 13.13 15.36
N PRO A 540 -32.71 13.87 14.29
CA PRO A 540 -31.81 14.82 13.65
C PRO A 540 -31.32 15.85 14.66
N GLU A 541 -30.03 16.13 14.67
CA GLU A 541 -29.48 17.20 15.51
C GLU A 541 -30.16 18.53 15.13
N PRO A 542 -30.55 19.36 16.12
CA PRO A 542 -31.12 20.66 15.83
C PRO A 542 -30.10 21.48 15.04
N LYS A 543 -30.51 21.96 13.86
CA LYS A 543 -29.68 22.85 13.02
C LYS A 543 -29.22 24.03 13.88
N LYS A 544 -27.91 24.13 14.12
CA LYS A 544 -27.28 25.30 14.73
C LYS A 544 -26.91 26.32 13.68
#